data_AF-A0AAP9HFV0-F1
#
_entry.id   AF-A0AAP9HFV0-F1
#
_cell.length_a   1.000
_cell.length_b   1.000
_cell.length_c   1.000
_cell.angle_alpha   90.00
_cell.angle_beta   90.00
_cell.angle_gamma   90.00
#
_symmetry.space_group_name_H-M   'P 1'
#
loop_
_entity.id
_entity.type
_entity.pdbx_description
1 polymer ?
#
loop_
_entity_poly.entity_id
_entity_poly.type
_entity_poly.pdbx_seq_one_letter_code
_entity_poly.pdbx_strand_id
1 'polypeptide(L)'
;MKYCPILNYGDSEINALSNTYKDIQKFKPQDQLLPILELPRKTKKESFDKKMKTQGSYLQKKIGANKVVIDFSDSYQNFVFEDIVKYVNDTYAILTDGSVNFIPMVHYDDKEELINALSILEPSEVWIRFTPHLFQSAVDKIIINGTIPELSKLFKNSKISYVADFYQDVADINRITDFLALLHPEHNNVILSLTSCPQNADMAVPESFTNVGPRTDLAIFKKELEIFPDLVFSDYTVRLKPEPTTEEKRQINLSNTYFKIFYSTDTSYFIGKSSMIKLINDGSAKVSSNDLCSLIVSSPNYDGSDYSSADKEIMEISKGKKEIKDHKTPIRIGINHHMVKTMHQL
;
A
#
# COMPACT_ATOMS: atom_id res chain seq x y z
N MET A 1 -4.18 -4.74 17.69
CA MET A 1 -4.32 -5.39 16.38
C MET A 1 -3.20 -4.91 15.47
N LYS A 2 -2.68 -5.74 14.57
CA LYS A 2 -1.68 -5.30 13.58
C LYS A 2 -2.36 -4.75 12.33
N TYR A 3 -1.74 -3.76 11.70
CA TYR A 3 -2.13 -3.20 10.41
C TYR A 3 -0.96 -3.31 9.42
N CYS A 4 -1.26 -3.79 8.22
CA CYS A 4 -0.28 -4.07 7.18
C CYS A 4 -0.61 -3.32 5.87
N PRO A 5 -0.42 -1.99 5.79
CA PRO A 5 -0.69 -1.25 4.56
C PRO A 5 0.25 -1.68 3.44
N ILE A 6 -0.29 -1.86 2.25
CA ILE A 6 0.44 -2.13 1.01
C ILE A 6 0.79 -0.80 0.34
N LEU A 7 2.09 -0.52 0.23
CA LEU A 7 2.68 0.69 -0.30
C LEU A 7 3.62 0.36 -1.46
N ASN A 8 3.67 1.18 -2.50
CA ASN A 8 4.80 1.19 -3.42
C ASN A 8 6.06 1.62 -2.68
N TYR A 9 7.18 1.07 -3.15
CA TYR A 9 8.50 1.61 -2.92
C TYR A 9 8.71 2.92 -3.73
N GLY A 10 8.07 3.99 -3.25
CA GLY A 10 8.10 5.34 -3.81
C GLY A 10 8.29 6.41 -2.75
N ASP A 11 8.86 7.56 -3.13
CA ASP A 11 9.19 8.64 -2.19
C ASP A 11 7.97 9.12 -1.40
N SER A 12 6.82 9.31 -2.06
CA SER A 12 5.60 9.83 -1.42
C SER A 12 5.14 8.91 -0.29
N GLU A 13 5.14 7.61 -0.55
CA GLU A 13 4.59 6.57 0.34
C GLU A 13 5.55 6.26 1.48
N ILE A 14 6.87 6.20 1.21
CA ILE A 14 7.89 6.06 2.25
C ILE A 14 7.91 7.29 3.17
N ASN A 15 7.71 8.50 2.62
CA ASN A 15 7.59 9.69 3.47
C ASN A 15 6.28 9.70 4.27
N ALA A 16 5.17 9.21 3.70
CA ALA A 16 3.91 9.07 4.42
C ALA A 16 4.05 8.07 5.58
N LEU A 17 4.73 6.95 5.34
CA LEU A 17 5.05 5.94 6.36
C LEU A 17 5.94 6.53 7.46
N SER A 18 7.01 7.25 7.10
CA SER A 18 7.90 7.91 8.06
C SER A 18 7.17 8.94 8.94
N ASN A 19 6.22 9.68 8.37
CA ASN A 19 5.35 10.59 9.13
C ASN A 19 4.39 9.81 10.04
N THR A 20 3.79 8.74 9.52
CA THR A 20 2.87 7.88 10.30
C THR A 20 3.57 7.30 11.52
N TYR A 21 4.80 6.80 11.40
CA TYR A 21 5.58 6.33 12.55
C TYR A 21 5.77 7.41 13.64
N LYS A 22 5.87 8.69 13.27
CA LYS A 22 5.97 9.81 14.22
C LYS A 22 4.62 10.17 14.82
N ASP A 23 3.56 10.09 14.03
CA ASP A 23 2.20 10.40 14.46
C ASP A 23 1.73 9.36 15.49
N ILE A 24 1.90 8.06 15.19
CA ILE A 24 1.42 6.96 16.03
C ILE A 24 2.23 6.76 17.31
N GLN A 25 3.48 7.25 17.39
CA GLN A 25 4.31 7.18 18.61
C GLN A 25 3.60 7.65 19.88
N LYS A 26 2.60 8.53 19.72
CA LYS A 26 1.86 9.13 20.83
C LYS A 26 0.68 8.28 21.33
N PHE A 27 0.18 7.34 20.55
CA PHE A 27 -1.11 6.68 20.86
C PHE A 27 -1.19 5.19 20.53
N LYS A 28 -0.30 4.66 19.67
CA LYS A 28 -0.24 3.24 19.32
C LYS A 28 1.22 2.76 19.29
N PRO A 29 1.50 1.56 19.81
CA PRO A 29 2.81 0.95 19.68
C PRO A 29 3.22 0.79 18.20
N GLN A 30 4.46 1.14 17.84
CA GLN A 30 4.94 1.08 16.44
C GLN A 30 4.96 -0.35 15.88
N ASP A 31 5.06 -1.36 16.74
CA ASP A 31 5.00 -2.79 16.41
C ASP A 31 3.61 -3.25 15.93
N GLN A 32 2.59 -2.40 16.04
CA GLN A 32 1.27 -2.62 15.45
C GLN A 32 1.18 -2.21 13.96
N LEU A 33 2.19 -1.52 13.41
CA LEU A 33 2.27 -1.16 12.00
C LEU A 33 3.39 -1.97 11.31
N LEU A 34 3.02 -2.86 10.38
CA LEU A 34 3.95 -3.70 9.63
C LEU A 34 3.66 -3.56 8.12
N PRO A 35 4.17 -2.50 7.47
CA PRO A 35 3.82 -2.19 6.09
C PRO A 35 4.43 -3.19 5.10
N ILE A 36 3.72 -3.43 4.01
CA ILE A 36 4.18 -4.22 2.86
C ILE A 36 4.65 -3.23 1.79
N LEU A 37 5.91 -3.32 1.37
CA LEU A 37 6.51 -2.46 0.35
C LEU A 37 6.68 -3.21 -0.96
N GLU A 38 5.92 -2.83 -1.97
CA GLU A 38 6.02 -3.31 -3.34
C GLU A 38 7.23 -2.68 -4.05
N LEU A 39 8.23 -3.51 -4.35
CA LEU A 39 9.44 -3.05 -5.03
C LEU A 39 9.08 -2.46 -6.41
N PRO A 40 9.83 -1.44 -6.86
CA PRO A 40 9.41 -0.63 -7.99
C PRO A 40 9.50 -1.39 -9.31
N ARG A 41 8.41 -1.40 -10.09
CA ARG A 41 8.40 -1.84 -11.48
C ARG A 41 9.33 -0.96 -12.32
N LYS A 42 10.51 -1.46 -12.69
CA LYS A 42 11.45 -0.75 -13.57
C LYS A 42 11.65 -1.56 -14.83
N THR A 43 11.45 -0.94 -15.99
CA THR A 43 11.59 -1.55 -17.33
C THR A 43 13.03 -1.58 -17.85
N LYS A 44 13.99 -0.96 -17.15
CA LYS A 44 15.43 -0.98 -17.50
C LYS A 44 16.36 -1.36 -16.33
N LYS A 45 17.30 -2.27 -16.60
CA LYS A 45 18.28 -2.84 -15.64
C LYS A 45 19.10 -1.77 -14.93
N GLU A 46 19.73 -0.89 -15.72
CA GLU A 46 20.57 0.20 -15.20
C GLU A 46 19.81 1.14 -14.25
N SER A 47 18.51 1.33 -14.51
CA SER A 47 17.63 2.16 -13.67
C SER A 47 17.25 1.45 -12.37
N PHE A 48 17.13 0.12 -12.39
CA PHE A 48 16.94 -0.70 -11.20
C PHE A 48 18.21 -0.68 -10.34
N ASP A 49 19.37 -1.04 -10.91
CA ASP A 49 20.65 -1.10 -10.20
C ASP A 49 21.02 0.24 -9.54
N LYS A 50 20.86 1.35 -10.26
CA LYS A 50 21.14 2.69 -9.73
C LYS A 50 20.19 3.06 -8.60
N LYS A 51 18.91 2.69 -8.69
CA LYS A 51 17.91 2.98 -7.66
C LYS A 51 18.17 2.11 -6.42
N MET A 52 18.46 0.82 -6.59
CA MET A 52 18.61 -0.14 -5.51
C MET A 52 19.88 0.09 -4.68
N LYS A 53 21.00 0.50 -5.29
CA LYS A 53 22.26 0.76 -4.56
C LYS A 53 22.15 1.67 -3.33
N THR A 54 21.20 2.60 -3.32
CA THR A 54 20.98 3.52 -2.20
C THR A 54 19.69 3.23 -1.44
N GLN A 55 18.91 2.22 -1.86
CA GLN A 55 17.61 1.95 -1.28
C GLN A 55 17.68 1.38 0.13
N GLY A 56 18.59 0.44 0.42
CA GLY A 56 18.72 -0.12 1.77
C GLY A 56 18.96 0.96 2.83
N SER A 57 19.97 1.81 2.62
CA SER A 57 20.29 2.91 3.54
C SER A 57 19.24 4.01 3.56
N TYR A 58 18.62 4.34 2.42
CA TYR A 58 17.52 5.30 2.37
C TYR A 58 16.32 4.81 3.19
N LEU A 59 15.93 3.55 3.03
CA LEU A 59 14.83 2.95 3.76
C LEU A 59 15.14 2.94 5.24
N GLN A 60 16.29 2.39 5.65
CA GLN A 60 16.71 2.37 7.06
C GLN A 60 16.68 3.77 7.69
N LYS A 61 17.11 4.81 6.98
CA LYS A 61 17.02 6.19 7.47
C LYS A 61 15.58 6.68 7.68
N LYS A 62 14.63 6.19 6.87
CA LYS A 62 13.22 6.62 6.90
C LYS A 62 12.37 5.88 7.91
N ILE A 63 12.60 4.57 8.06
CA ILE A 63 11.81 3.68 8.92
C ILE A 63 12.55 3.27 10.20
N GLY A 64 13.86 3.50 10.30
CA GLY A 64 14.65 3.13 11.48
C GLY A 64 14.72 1.62 11.68
N ALA A 65 14.52 1.17 12.92
CA ALA A 65 14.51 -0.24 13.30
C ALA A 65 13.16 -0.94 13.05
N ASN A 66 12.15 -0.21 12.55
CA ASN A 66 10.83 -0.77 12.30
C ASN A 66 10.90 -1.89 11.27
N LYS A 67 10.14 -2.96 11.53
CA LYS A 67 10.07 -4.11 10.62
C LYS A 67 9.16 -3.78 9.44
N VAL A 68 9.53 -4.23 8.25
CA VAL A 68 8.70 -4.10 7.03
C VAL A 68 8.66 -5.41 6.25
N VAL A 69 7.63 -5.61 5.45
CA VAL A 69 7.57 -6.70 4.47
C VAL A 69 7.98 -6.14 3.12
N ILE A 70 8.82 -6.85 2.37
CA ILE A 70 9.26 -6.45 1.03
C ILE A 70 8.67 -7.44 0.03
N ASP A 71 7.76 -6.97 -0.83
CA ASP A 71 7.20 -7.76 -1.92
C ASP A 71 8.20 -7.80 -3.07
N PHE A 72 8.76 -8.98 -3.34
CA PHE A 72 9.69 -9.18 -4.43
C PHE A 72 8.96 -9.30 -5.77
N SER A 73 7.81 -9.96 -5.82
CA SER A 73 7.05 -10.38 -7.00
C SER A 73 6.84 -9.24 -8.01
N ASP A 74 6.41 -8.08 -7.52
CA ASP A 74 6.02 -6.95 -8.34
C ASP A 74 7.15 -6.41 -9.25
N SER A 75 8.42 -6.58 -8.84
CA SER A 75 9.57 -6.15 -9.65
C SER A 75 9.92 -7.09 -10.79
N TYR A 76 9.50 -8.36 -10.74
CA TYR A 76 9.99 -9.42 -11.63
C TYR A 76 8.93 -9.92 -12.63
N GLN A 77 7.66 -9.50 -12.50
CA GLN A 77 6.57 -9.91 -13.39
C GLN A 77 6.67 -9.35 -14.82
N ASN A 78 7.25 -8.17 -15.01
CA ASN A 78 7.28 -7.47 -16.32
C ASN A 78 8.68 -7.30 -16.92
N PHE A 79 9.68 -7.93 -16.32
CA PHE A 79 11.07 -7.84 -16.75
C PHE A 79 11.53 -9.19 -17.29
N VAL A 80 12.07 -9.21 -18.50
CA VAL A 80 12.89 -10.35 -18.96
C VAL A 80 14.24 -10.20 -18.27
N PHE A 81 14.31 -10.55 -16.98
CA PHE A 81 15.61 -10.68 -16.33
C PHE A 81 16.30 -11.89 -16.94
N GLU A 82 17.46 -11.69 -17.55
CA GLU A 82 18.33 -12.78 -18.00
C GLU A 82 18.77 -13.67 -16.82
N ASP A 83 18.71 -13.15 -15.58
CA ASP A 83 19.16 -13.84 -14.35
C ASP A 83 18.38 -13.34 -13.11
N ILE A 84 17.17 -13.88 -12.88
CA ILE A 84 16.31 -13.53 -11.73
C ILE A 84 17.03 -13.77 -10.40
N VAL A 85 17.77 -14.87 -10.29
CA VAL A 85 18.46 -15.32 -9.08
C VAL A 85 19.44 -14.24 -8.60
N LYS A 86 20.24 -13.69 -9.51
CA LYS A 86 21.18 -12.62 -9.18
C LYS A 86 20.48 -11.39 -8.60
N TYR A 87 19.35 -10.96 -9.14
CA TYR A 87 18.68 -9.74 -8.64
C TYR A 87 17.99 -9.95 -7.30
N VAL A 88 17.45 -11.14 -7.06
CA VAL A 88 16.94 -11.52 -5.74
C VAL A 88 18.07 -11.41 -4.71
N ASN A 89 19.21 -12.04 -5.01
CA ASN A 89 20.39 -12.03 -4.13
C ASN A 89 20.93 -10.61 -3.91
N ASP A 90 21.09 -9.82 -4.98
CA ASP A 90 21.58 -8.44 -4.88
C ASP A 90 20.62 -7.56 -4.06
N THR A 91 19.31 -7.69 -4.28
CA THR A 91 18.30 -6.93 -3.54
C THR A 91 18.31 -7.29 -2.07
N TYR A 92 18.37 -8.59 -1.75
CA TYR A 92 18.43 -9.08 -0.39
C TYR A 92 19.71 -8.60 0.32
N ALA A 93 20.87 -8.68 -0.36
CA ALA A 93 22.15 -8.18 0.15
C ALA A 93 22.10 -6.67 0.41
N ILE A 94 21.60 -5.87 -0.54
CA ILE A 94 21.46 -4.41 -0.38
C ILE A 94 20.61 -4.03 0.83
N LEU A 95 19.49 -4.73 1.06
CA LEU A 95 18.62 -4.48 2.21
C LEU A 95 19.29 -4.88 3.53
N THR A 96 19.98 -6.03 3.53
CA THR A 96 20.71 -6.54 4.70
C THR A 96 21.89 -5.65 5.07
N ASP A 97 22.72 -5.27 4.09
CA ASP A 97 23.85 -4.34 4.25
C ASP A 97 23.37 -2.95 4.70
N GLY A 98 22.20 -2.54 4.23
CA GLY A 98 21.51 -1.34 4.70
C GLY A 98 20.96 -1.42 6.13
N SER A 99 21.08 -2.57 6.80
CA SER A 99 20.50 -2.85 8.12
C SER A 99 18.98 -2.65 8.17
N VAL A 100 18.28 -2.97 7.08
CA VAL A 100 16.81 -2.97 7.03
C VAL A 100 16.31 -4.20 7.77
N ASN A 101 15.38 -4.01 8.71
CA ASN A 101 14.66 -5.11 9.36
C ASN A 101 13.48 -5.53 8.47
N PHE A 102 13.65 -6.57 7.65
CA PHE A 102 12.63 -6.95 6.67
C PHE A 102 12.25 -8.43 6.69
N ILE A 103 11.04 -8.70 6.19
CA ILE A 103 10.53 -10.03 5.84
C ILE A 103 10.35 -10.07 4.31
N PRO A 104 10.96 -11.00 3.57
CA PRO A 104 10.67 -11.17 2.15
C PRO A 104 9.26 -11.73 1.93
N MET A 105 8.61 -11.26 0.88
CA MET A 105 7.32 -11.79 0.42
C MET A 105 7.39 -12.18 -1.05
N VAL A 106 6.74 -13.30 -1.37
CA VAL A 106 6.51 -13.81 -2.73
C VAL A 106 5.02 -14.06 -2.96
N HIS A 107 4.61 -14.17 -4.22
CA HIS A 107 3.27 -14.59 -4.60
C HIS A 107 3.29 -16.09 -4.88
N TYR A 108 2.16 -16.75 -4.63
CA TYR A 108 2.04 -18.21 -4.76
C TYR A 108 2.32 -18.73 -6.18
N ASP A 109 2.13 -17.86 -7.20
CA ASP A 109 2.29 -18.13 -8.63
C ASP A 109 3.50 -17.42 -9.24
N ASP A 110 4.41 -16.89 -8.41
CA ASP A 110 5.68 -16.37 -8.89
C ASP A 110 6.50 -17.45 -9.61
N LYS A 111 7.40 -16.98 -10.50
CA LYS A 111 8.35 -17.85 -11.20
C LYS A 111 9.15 -18.69 -10.21
N GLU A 112 9.31 -19.98 -10.51
CA GLU A 112 9.99 -20.93 -9.63
C GLU A 112 11.42 -20.47 -9.31
N GLU A 113 12.13 -19.86 -10.26
CA GLU A 113 13.49 -19.35 -10.06
C GLU A 113 13.55 -18.25 -8.99
N LEU A 114 12.50 -17.42 -8.87
CA LEU A 114 12.41 -16.38 -7.84
C LEU A 114 12.20 -17.00 -6.46
N ILE A 115 11.23 -17.90 -6.34
CA ILE A 115 10.88 -18.57 -5.08
C ILE A 115 12.08 -19.38 -4.59
N ASN A 116 12.70 -20.15 -5.48
CA ASN A 116 13.89 -20.94 -5.18
C ASN A 116 15.05 -20.06 -4.72
N ALA A 117 15.33 -18.95 -5.42
CA ALA A 117 16.38 -18.02 -5.02
C ALA A 117 16.17 -17.46 -3.60
N LEU A 118 14.94 -17.06 -3.25
CA LEU A 118 14.63 -16.59 -1.90
C LEU A 118 14.72 -17.70 -0.85
N SER A 119 14.30 -18.93 -1.17
CA SER A 119 14.37 -20.06 -0.23
C SER A 119 15.80 -20.42 0.17
N ILE A 120 16.76 -20.31 -0.77
CA ILE A 120 18.19 -20.59 -0.54
C ILE A 120 18.79 -19.59 0.45
N LEU A 121 18.25 -18.38 0.54
CA LEU A 121 18.70 -17.36 1.48
C LEU A 121 18.27 -17.63 2.93
N GLU A 122 17.44 -18.66 3.15
CA GLU A 122 16.94 -19.13 4.45
C GLU A 122 16.46 -17.98 5.38
N PRO A 123 15.52 -17.12 4.92
CA PRO A 123 15.03 -16.03 5.75
C PRO A 123 14.32 -16.60 6.99
N SER A 124 14.46 -15.94 8.16
CA SER A 124 13.83 -16.41 9.40
C SER A 124 12.29 -16.43 9.35
N GLU A 125 11.70 -15.55 8.52
CA GLU A 125 10.27 -15.46 8.25
C GLU A 125 10.09 -15.14 6.76
N VAL A 126 9.04 -15.67 6.14
CA VAL A 126 8.64 -15.38 4.77
C VAL A 126 7.14 -15.20 4.68
N TRP A 127 6.69 -14.29 3.84
CA TRP A 127 5.27 -14.09 3.56
C TRP A 127 4.92 -14.62 2.18
N ILE A 128 3.73 -15.20 2.06
CA ILE A 128 3.23 -15.79 0.81
C ILE A 128 1.88 -15.17 0.51
N ARG A 129 1.81 -14.42 -0.60
CA ARG A 129 0.58 -13.76 -1.05
C ARG A 129 -0.18 -14.64 -2.02
N PHE A 130 -1.43 -14.91 -1.68
CA PHE A 130 -2.43 -15.45 -2.59
C PHE A 130 -3.29 -14.30 -3.09
N THR A 131 -3.61 -14.29 -4.39
CA THR A 131 -4.44 -13.26 -5.02
C THR A 131 -5.77 -13.83 -5.56
N PRO A 132 -6.71 -14.25 -4.68
CA PRO A 132 -8.03 -14.79 -5.08
C PRO A 132 -8.79 -13.97 -6.12
N HIS A 133 -8.60 -12.65 -6.13
CA HIS A 133 -9.22 -11.76 -7.10
C HIS A 133 -8.76 -11.98 -8.56
N LEU A 134 -7.69 -12.77 -8.79
CA LEU A 134 -7.18 -13.11 -10.12
C LEU A 134 -7.66 -14.48 -10.64
N PHE A 135 -8.38 -15.26 -9.83
CA PHE A 135 -8.90 -16.57 -10.23
C PHE A 135 -10.31 -16.83 -9.69
N GLN A 136 -10.96 -17.89 -10.17
CA GLN A 136 -12.34 -18.22 -9.79
C GLN A 136 -12.40 -19.01 -8.48
N SER A 137 -13.48 -18.84 -7.71
CA SER A 137 -13.66 -19.53 -6.42
C SER A 137 -13.58 -21.07 -6.50
N ALA A 138 -13.99 -21.64 -7.64
CA ALA A 138 -13.96 -23.08 -7.87
C ALA A 138 -12.55 -23.70 -7.80
N VAL A 139 -11.48 -22.91 -7.96
CA VAL A 139 -10.10 -23.40 -7.91
C VAL A 139 -9.38 -23.06 -6.59
N ASP A 140 -10.01 -22.34 -5.67
CA ASP A 140 -9.41 -21.88 -4.40
C ASP A 140 -8.78 -23.07 -3.64
N LYS A 141 -9.53 -24.16 -3.46
CA LYS A 141 -9.06 -25.37 -2.78
C LYS A 141 -7.92 -26.08 -3.53
N ILE A 142 -7.95 -26.08 -4.86
CA ILE A 142 -6.92 -26.73 -5.68
C ILE A 142 -5.60 -25.99 -5.54
N ILE A 143 -5.64 -24.65 -5.64
CA ILE A 143 -4.47 -23.79 -5.49
C ILE A 143 -3.88 -23.94 -4.09
N ILE A 144 -4.69 -23.77 -3.03
CA ILE A 144 -4.20 -23.84 -1.66
C ILE A 144 -3.58 -25.22 -1.36
N ASN A 145 -4.30 -26.30 -1.66
CA ASN A 145 -3.82 -27.66 -1.36
C ASN A 145 -2.63 -28.09 -2.21
N GLY A 146 -2.48 -27.54 -3.42
CA GLY A 146 -1.33 -27.81 -4.29
C GLY A 146 -0.09 -27.02 -3.84
N THR A 147 -0.27 -25.75 -3.50
CA THR A 147 0.84 -24.81 -3.34
C THR A 147 1.40 -24.76 -1.92
N ILE A 148 0.57 -24.87 -0.87
CA ILE A 148 1.04 -24.79 0.52
C ILE A 148 2.05 -25.89 0.87
N PRO A 149 1.85 -27.18 0.52
CA PRO A 149 2.81 -28.23 0.85
C PRO A 149 4.18 -28.01 0.17
N GLU A 150 4.18 -27.56 -1.07
CA GLU A 150 5.40 -27.29 -1.83
C GLU A 150 6.18 -26.12 -1.22
N LEU A 151 5.49 -25.00 -0.94
CA LEU A 151 6.11 -23.83 -0.32
C LEU A 151 6.59 -24.12 1.10
N SER A 152 5.85 -24.92 1.88
CA SER A 152 6.26 -25.35 3.22
C SER A 152 7.54 -26.20 3.18
N LYS A 153 7.72 -27.01 2.14
CA LYS A 153 8.95 -27.78 1.93
C LYS A 153 10.13 -26.88 1.54
N LEU A 154 9.90 -25.90 0.66
CA LEU A 154 10.92 -24.95 0.22
C LEU A 154 11.40 -24.06 1.38
N PHE A 155 10.46 -23.52 2.16
CA PHE A 155 10.72 -22.61 3.28
C PHE A 155 10.69 -23.32 4.65
N LYS A 156 11.10 -24.60 4.71
CA LYS A 156 11.04 -25.44 5.92
C LYS A 156 11.76 -24.85 7.16
N ASN A 157 12.71 -23.95 6.94
CA ASN A 157 13.51 -23.30 7.99
C ASN A 157 12.98 -21.89 8.33
N SER A 158 11.91 -21.44 7.67
CA SER A 158 11.30 -20.12 7.84
C SER A 158 9.94 -20.24 8.52
N LYS A 159 9.59 -19.26 9.35
CA LYS A 159 8.18 -19.07 9.72
C LYS A 159 7.41 -18.54 8.50
N ILE A 160 6.30 -19.17 8.14
CA ILE A 160 5.47 -18.72 7.01
C ILE A 160 4.23 -17.97 7.52
N SER A 161 3.94 -16.81 6.92
CA SER A 161 2.65 -16.10 7.07
C SER A 161 1.98 -15.94 5.70
N TYR A 162 0.65 -15.88 5.68
CA TYR A 162 -0.12 -15.87 4.43
C TYR A 162 -0.92 -14.58 4.27
N VAL A 163 -0.87 -14.01 3.07
CA VAL A 163 -1.71 -12.86 2.70
C VAL A 163 -2.80 -13.36 1.76
N ALA A 164 -4.06 -13.22 2.17
CA ALA A 164 -5.24 -13.43 1.33
C ALA A 164 -5.65 -12.08 0.72
N ASP A 165 -5.30 -11.86 -0.54
CA ASP A 165 -5.49 -10.58 -1.20
C ASP A 165 -6.66 -10.57 -2.16
N PHE A 166 -7.77 -10.00 -1.70
CA PHE A 166 -9.01 -9.86 -2.46
C PHE A 166 -9.12 -8.53 -3.19
N TYR A 167 -8.17 -7.61 -2.99
CA TYR A 167 -8.17 -6.28 -3.61
C TYR A 167 -9.55 -5.61 -3.50
N GLN A 168 -10.21 -5.33 -4.63
CA GLN A 168 -11.53 -4.70 -4.70
C GLN A 168 -12.72 -5.67 -4.75
N ASP A 169 -12.47 -6.98 -4.68
CA ASP A 169 -13.52 -8.01 -4.65
C ASP A 169 -14.15 -8.14 -3.26
N VAL A 170 -14.65 -7.01 -2.74
CA VAL A 170 -15.27 -6.89 -1.41
C VAL A 170 -16.76 -7.29 -1.43
N ALA A 171 -17.29 -7.73 -2.57
CA ALA A 171 -18.71 -8.04 -2.72
C ALA A 171 -19.06 -9.48 -2.27
N ASP A 172 -18.12 -10.42 -2.41
CA ASP A 172 -18.35 -11.84 -2.09
C ASP A 172 -17.73 -12.22 -0.74
N ILE A 173 -18.41 -11.82 0.35
CA ILE A 173 -17.98 -12.11 1.72
C ILE A 173 -17.89 -13.63 1.95
N ASN A 174 -18.79 -14.43 1.38
CA ASN A 174 -18.78 -15.88 1.57
C ASN A 174 -17.49 -16.49 1.02
N ARG A 175 -17.06 -16.06 -0.17
CA ARG A 175 -15.78 -16.50 -0.73
C ARG A 175 -14.60 -16.08 0.15
N ILE A 176 -14.62 -14.88 0.72
CA ILE A 176 -13.58 -14.42 1.66
C ILE A 176 -13.50 -15.38 2.85
N THR A 177 -14.63 -15.64 3.52
CA THR A 177 -14.69 -16.54 4.67
C THR A 177 -14.21 -17.95 4.31
N ASP A 178 -14.68 -18.51 3.19
CA ASP A 178 -14.29 -19.86 2.73
C ASP A 178 -12.79 -19.95 2.43
N PHE A 179 -12.22 -18.92 1.80
CA PHE A 179 -10.79 -18.86 1.49
C PHE A 179 -9.94 -18.74 2.76
N LEU A 180 -10.34 -17.88 3.70
CA LEU A 180 -9.68 -17.75 4.99
C LEU A 180 -9.73 -19.06 5.79
N ALA A 181 -10.86 -19.77 5.76
CA ALA A 181 -11.01 -21.08 6.39
C ALA A 181 -10.10 -22.16 5.77
N LEU A 182 -9.63 -22.00 4.53
CA LEU A 182 -8.64 -22.88 3.92
C LEU A 182 -7.20 -22.56 4.39
N LEU A 183 -6.89 -21.30 4.68
CA LEU A 183 -5.55 -20.88 5.14
C LEU A 183 -5.35 -21.03 6.66
N HIS A 184 -6.39 -20.75 7.45
CA HIS A 184 -6.31 -20.67 8.92
C HIS A 184 -6.03 -22.00 9.65
N PRO A 185 -6.47 -23.18 9.20
CA PRO A 185 -6.23 -24.45 9.90
C PRO A 185 -4.75 -24.82 10.03
N GLU A 186 -3.92 -24.34 9.11
CA GLU A 186 -2.51 -24.73 9.01
C GLU A 186 -1.55 -23.67 9.58
N HIS A 187 -2.02 -22.43 9.83
CA HIS A 187 -1.13 -21.28 9.96
C HIS A 187 -1.57 -20.23 11.00
N ASN A 188 -0.63 -19.83 11.85
CA ASN A 188 -0.88 -18.89 12.97
C ASN A 188 -0.93 -17.41 12.56
N ASN A 189 -0.75 -17.06 11.28
CA ASN A 189 -0.70 -15.67 10.81
C ASN A 189 -1.33 -15.55 9.40
N VAL A 190 -2.60 -15.16 9.35
CA VAL A 190 -3.30 -14.83 8.10
C VAL A 190 -3.57 -13.32 8.05
N ILE A 191 -3.22 -12.69 6.95
CA ILE A 191 -3.41 -11.28 6.67
C ILE A 191 -4.48 -11.16 5.59
N LEU A 192 -5.57 -10.44 5.86
CA LEU A 192 -6.62 -10.16 4.88
C LEU A 192 -6.38 -8.80 4.23
N SER A 193 -6.14 -8.79 2.93
CA SER A 193 -5.98 -7.57 2.13
C SER A 193 -7.24 -7.25 1.35
N LEU A 194 -7.84 -6.10 1.66
CA LEU A 194 -9.07 -5.59 1.04
C LEU A 194 -8.92 -4.10 0.72
N THR A 195 -9.64 -3.60 -0.27
CA THR A 195 -9.84 -2.17 -0.45
C THR A 195 -11.19 -1.86 -1.08
N SER A 196 -11.90 -0.91 -0.48
CA SER A 196 -13.09 -0.29 -1.05
C SER A 196 -12.84 1.15 -1.48
N CYS A 197 -11.59 1.62 -1.37
CA CYS A 197 -11.19 2.93 -1.87
C CYS A 197 -11.23 2.92 -3.41
N PRO A 198 -11.88 3.91 -4.06
CA PRO A 198 -11.91 4.00 -5.51
C PRO A 198 -10.51 4.04 -6.13
N GLN A 199 -10.32 3.38 -7.28
CA GLN A 199 -9.04 3.36 -8.01
C GLN A 199 -8.69 4.70 -8.66
N ASN A 200 -9.63 5.64 -8.73
CA ASN A 200 -9.39 6.97 -9.28
C ASN A 200 -10.33 7.99 -8.61
N ALA A 201 -10.20 9.24 -9.02
CA ALA A 201 -11.01 10.33 -8.50
C ALA A 201 -12.18 10.69 -9.44
N ASP A 202 -12.62 9.76 -10.29
CA ASP A 202 -13.67 10.04 -11.29
C ASP A 202 -15.03 10.21 -10.62
N MET A 203 -15.25 9.49 -9.52
CA MET A 203 -16.47 9.62 -8.69
C MET A 203 -16.53 10.95 -7.92
N ALA A 204 -15.43 11.69 -7.82
CA ALA A 204 -15.38 12.94 -7.09
C ALA A 204 -15.75 14.12 -8.00
N VAL A 205 -16.67 14.96 -7.52
CA VAL A 205 -17.05 16.19 -8.21
C VAL A 205 -15.86 17.16 -8.17
N PRO A 206 -15.47 17.79 -9.30
CA PRO A 206 -14.45 18.84 -9.28
C PRO A 206 -14.80 19.97 -8.32
N GLU A 207 -13.79 20.64 -7.80
CA GLU A 207 -13.93 21.81 -6.91
C GLU A 207 -14.70 21.50 -5.61
N SER A 208 -14.58 20.26 -5.12
CA SER A 208 -15.37 19.79 -4.00
C SER A 208 -14.61 18.81 -3.11
N PHE A 209 -15.22 18.50 -1.96
CA PHE A 209 -14.85 17.41 -1.08
C PHE A 209 -16.02 16.40 -1.01
N THR A 210 -15.96 15.40 -1.90
CA THR A 210 -17.09 14.49 -2.16
C THR A 210 -16.94 13.18 -1.39
N ASN A 211 -18.01 12.68 -0.77
CA ASN A 211 -18.07 11.29 -0.29
C ASN A 211 -18.16 10.35 -1.50
N VAL A 212 -17.21 9.42 -1.62
CA VAL A 212 -17.10 8.52 -2.78
C VAL A 212 -17.43 7.07 -2.44
N GLY A 213 -17.79 6.76 -1.20
CA GLY A 213 -18.24 5.44 -0.80
C GLY A 213 -17.88 5.06 0.62
N PRO A 214 -18.50 4.00 1.16
CA PRO A 214 -18.23 3.50 2.52
C PRO A 214 -16.87 2.78 2.63
N ARG A 215 -16.35 2.68 3.86
CA ARG A 215 -15.23 1.81 4.27
C ARG A 215 -15.68 0.35 4.37
N THR A 216 -16.19 -0.21 3.28
CA THR A 216 -16.67 -1.61 3.25
C THR A 216 -15.56 -2.60 3.56
N ASP A 217 -14.32 -2.30 3.14
CA ASP A 217 -13.12 -3.06 3.48
C ASP A 217 -12.97 -3.31 4.99
N LEU A 218 -13.01 -2.24 5.78
CA LEU A 218 -12.86 -2.31 7.23
C LEU A 218 -14.08 -2.97 7.89
N ALA A 219 -15.28 -2.76 7.35
CA ALA A 219 -16.49 -3.39 7.85
C ALA A 219 -16.47 -4.92 7.66
N ILE A 220 -15.99 -5.39 6.50
CA ILE A 220 -15.81 -6.83 6.23
C ILE A 220 -14.74 -7.40 7.14
N PHE A 221 -13.58 -6.76 7.24
CA PHE A 221 -12.52 -7.21 8.13
C PHE A 221 -13.00 -7.38 9.57
N LYS A 222 -13.77 -6.42 10.11
CA LYS A 222 -14.33 -6.53 11.47
C LYS A 222 -15.27 -7.72 11.63
N LYS A 223 -16.02 -8.10 10.60
CA LYS A 223 -16.87 -9.31 10.61
C LYS A 223 -16.03 -10.58 10.54
N GLU A 224 -15.05 -10.64 9.64
CA GLU A 224 -14.16 -11.81 9.53
C GLU A 224 -13.35 -12.03 10.81
N LEU A 225 -12.99 -10.95 11.51
CA LEU A 225 -12.29 -11.03 12.80
C LEU A 225 -13.13 -11.72 13.90
N GLU A 226 -14.47 -11.65 13.84
CA GLU A 226 -15.35 -12.38 14.77
C GLU A 226 -15.25 -13.91 14.57
N ILE A 227 -14.88 -14.35 13.35
CA ILE A 227 -14.72 -15.75 12.98
C ILE A 227 -13.25 -16.19 13.13
N PHE A 228 -12.32 -15.31 12.79
CA PHE A 228 -10.87 -15.52 12.79
C PHE A 228 -10.17 -14.48 13.68
N PRO A 229 -10.10 -14.69 15.02
CA PRO A 229 -9.65 -13.67 15.98
C PRO A 229 -8.21 -13.18 15.81
N ASP A 230 -7.36 -13.97 15.16
CA ASP A 230 -5.94 -13.65 14.90
C ASP A 230 -5.72 -12.99 13.53
N LEU A 231 -6.80 -12.70 12.78
CA LEU A 231 -6.73 -12.09 11.46
C LEU A 231 -6.13 -10.67 11.53
N VAL A 232 -5.21 -10.39 10.61
CA VAL A 232 -4.56 -9.08 10.48
C VAL A 232 -5.13 -8.31 9.30
N PHE A 233 -5.40 -7.02 9.49
CA PHE A 233 -5.92 -6.16 8.41
C PHE A 233 -4.79 -5.63 7.52
N SER A 234 -5.01 -5.69 6.21
CA SER A 234 -4.20 -5.08 5.17
C SER A 234 -5.11 -4.35 4.19
N ASP A 235 -4.62 -3.27 3.61
CA ASP A 235 -5.28 -2.59 2.50
C ASP A 235 -4.25 -1.92 1.58
N TYR A 236 -4.72 -1.36 0.47
CA TYR A 236 -3.90 -0.61 -0.47
C TYR A 236 -3.85 0.89 -0.13
N THR A 237 -4.17 1.25 1.11
CA THR A 237 -4.39 2.63 1.55
C THR A 237 -5.37 3.37 0.61
N VAL A 238 -5.03 4.60 0.22
CA VAL A 238 -5.74 5.40 -0.79
C VAL A 238 -5.02 5.41 -2.14
N ARG A 239 -4.12 4.45 -2.37
CA ARG A 239 -3.32 4.37 -3.58
C ARG A 239 -4.16 3.88 -4.77
N LEU A 240 -3.81 4.40 -5.94
CA LEU A 240 -4.39 4.04 -7.23
C LEU A 240 -3.42 3.17 -8.03
N LYS A 241 -3.65 1.85 -8.10
CA LYS A 241 -2.91 0.86 -8.90
C LYS A 241 -1.36 0.95 -8.81
N PRO A 242 -0.60 0.00 -9.41
CA PRO A 242 0.86 0.13 -9.53
C PRO A 242 1.27 1.44 -10.21
N GLU A 243 2.41 2.01 -9.79
CA GLU A 243 2.94 3.20 -10.44
C GLU A 243 3.00 2.95 -11.96
N PRO A 244 2.47 3.86 -12.80
CA PRO A 244 2.63 3.75 -14.23
C PRO A 244 4.13 3.66 -14.57
N THR A 245 4.46 2.80 -15.52
CA THR A 245 5.78 2.61 -16.11
C THR A 245 6.36 3.94 -16.58
N THR A 246 7.67 3.99 -16.81
CA THR A 246 8.33 5.21 -17.34
C THR A 246 7.71 5.65 -18.66
N GLU A 247 7.35 4.69 -19.52
CA GLU A 247 6.63 4.90 -20.77
C GLU A 247 5.21 5.45 -20.56
N GLU A 248 4.41 4.89 -19.66
CA GLU A 248 3.08 5.41 -19.32
C GLU A 248 3.16 6.81 -18.71
N LYS A 249 4.11 7.06 -17.80
CA LYS A 249 4.38 8.38 -17.21
C LYS A 249 4.71 9.45 -18.25
N ARG A 250 5.34 9.10 -19.36
CA ARG A 250 5.63 10.03 -20.48
C ARG A 250 4.38 10.41 -21.28
N GLN A 251 3.34 9.60 -21.22
CA GLN A 251 2.05 9.88 -21.87
C GLN A 251 1.10 10.67 -20.96
N ILE A 252 1.37 10.73 -19.66
CA ILE A 252 0.60 11.54 -18.70
C ILE A 252 0.97 13.02 -18.89
N ASN A 253 0.02 13.81 -19.39
CA ASN A 253 0.18 15.27 -19.45
C ASN A 253 0.00 15.87 -18.05
N LEU A 254 1.11 16.04 -17.34
CA LEU A 254 1.18 16.61 -15.99
C LEU A 254 0.70 18.08 -15.90
N SER A 255 0.52 18.78 -17.02
CA SER A 255 -0.03 20.14 -17.07
C SER A 255 -1.55 20.19 -16.96
N ASN A 256 -2.23 19.06 -17.23
CA ASN A 256 -3.69 18.92 -17.27
C ASN A 256 -4.22 18.00 -16.16
N THR A 257 -3.40 17.72 -15.14
CA THR A 257 -3.79 16.88 -14.01
C THR A 257 -4.50 17.71 -12.94
N TYR A 258 -5.48 17.11 -12.28
CA TYR A 258 -6.19 17.72 -11.15
C TYR A 258 -5.40 17.49 -9.86
N PHE A 259 -5.46 18.46 -8.93
CA PHE A 259 -5.02 18.24 -7.56
C PHE A 259 -6.08 17.42 -6.82
N LYS A 260 -5.69 16.32 -6.17
CA LYS A 260 -6.62 15.44 -5.47
C LYS A 260 -6.04 14.94 -4.15
N ILE A 261 -6.84 14.99 -3.09
CA ILE A 261 -6.52 14.39 -1.79
C ILE A 261 -7.61 13.37 -1.48
N PHE A 262 -7.20 12.12 -1.29
CA PHE A 262 -8.06 11.09 -0.73
C PHE A 262 -8.01 11.20 0.79
N TYR A 263 -9.17 11.12 1.43
CA TYR A 263 -9.34 11.36 2.85
C TYR A 263 -10.25 10.28 3.42
N SER A 264 -9.91 9.72 4.58
CA SER A 264 -10.64 8.59 5.16
C SER A 264 -11.34 9.02 6.43
N THR A 265 -12.64 8.77 6.53
CA THR A 265 -13.38 8.98 7.77
C THR A 265 -13.57 7.66 8.49
N ASP A 266 -14.32 7.69 9.60
CA ASP A 266 -14.61 6.48 10.34
C ASP A 266 -15.45 5.47 9.55
N THR A 267 -16.20 5.93 8.55
CA THR A 267 -17.20 5.13 7.83
C THR A 267 -17.13 5.26 6.32
N SER A 268 -16.39 6.22 5.76
CA SER A 268 -16.39 6.49 4.32
C SER A 268 -15.05 7.01 3.82
N TYR A 269 -14.88 6.95 2.50
CA TYR A 269 -13.84 7.64 1.77
C TYR A 269 -14.40 8.95 1.20
N PHE A 270 -13.61 10.00 1.32
CA PHE A 270 -13.85 11.28 0.68
C PHE A 270 -12.70 11.62 -0.26
N ILE A 271 -13.01 12.34 -1.33
CA ILE A 271 -11.99 12.86 -2.25
C ILE A 271 -12.20 14.35 -2.40
N GLY A 272 -11.18 15.10 -2.00
CA GLY A 272 -11.01 16.49 -2.40
C GLY A 272 -10.45 16.53 -3.81
N LYS A 273 -11.09 17.26 -4.73
CA LYS A 273 -10.63 17.39 -6.12
C LYS A 273 -10.70 18.84 -6.57
N SER A 274 -9.60 19.38 -7.12
CA SER A 274 -9.59 20.72 -7.75
C SER A 274 -10.10 20.67 -9.20
N SER A 275 -10.25 21.84 -9.85
CA SER A 275 -10.23 21.97 -11.32
C SER A 275 -8.80 21.78 -11.89
N MET A 276 -8.64 21.64 -13.21
CA MET A 276 -7.34 21.36 -13.85
C MET A 276 -6.27 22.41 -13.48
N ILE A 277 -5.01 21.99 -13.27
CA ILE A 277 -3.90 22.88 -12.89
C ILE A 277 -3.61 23.97 -13.95
N LYS A 278 -3.86 23.72 -15.24
CA LYS A 278 -3.93 24.73 -16.32
C LYS A 278 -5.19 24.52 -17.15
N LEU A 279 -5.87 25.60 -17.50
CA LEU A 279 -6.99 25.58 -18.44
C LEU A 279 -6.56 26.09 -19.82
N ILE A 280 -7.23 25.51 -20.81
CA ILE A 280 -7.10 25.77 -22.25
C ILE A 280 -7.73 27.12 -22.63
N ASN A 281 -8.56 27.74 -21.78
CA ASN A 281 -9.21 29.04 -22.02
C ASN A 281 -9.31 29.90 -20.74
N ASP A 282 -9.08 31.21 -20.88
CA ASP A 282 -9.20 32.24 -19.84
C ASP A 282 -10.67 32.47 -19.42
N GLY A 283 -10.99 32.35 -18.11
CA GLY A 283 -12.23 32.92 -17.57
C GLY A 283 -12.99 32.17 -16.45
N SER A 284 -12.59 30.98 -16.01
CA SER A 284 -13.23 30.30 -14.86
C SER A 284 -12.39 30.40 -13.59
N ALA A 285 -13.06 30.58 -12.44
CA ALA A 285 -12.43 30.70 -11.13
C ALA A 285 -11.65 29.41 -10.82
N LYS A 286 -10.35 29.54 -10.49
CA LYS A 286 -9.51 28.41 -10.11
C LYS A 286 -9.76 28.07 -8.64
N VAL A 287 -10.15 26.84 -8.32
CA VAL A 287 -9.94 26.31 -6.96
C VAL A 287 -8.47 25.94 -6.86
N SER A 288 -7.70 26.79 -6.18
CA SER A 288 -6.30 26.54 -5.85
C SER A 288 -6.19 25.35 -4.87
N SER A 289 -4.96 24.85 -4.67
CA SER A 289 -4.69 23.89 -3.59
C SER A 289 -5.13 24.42 -2.22
N ASN A 290 -5.06 25.74 -2.01
CA ASN A 290 -5.45 26.39 -0.76
C ASN A 290 -6.97 26.38 -0.61
N ASP A 291 -7.70 26.62 -1.70
CA ASP A 291 -9.17 26.58 -1.70
C ASP A 291 -9.65 25.15 -1.43
N LEU A 292 -9.03 24.15 -2.06
CA LEU A 292 -9.39 22.75 -1.79
C LEU A 292 -9.09 22.35 -0.34
N CYS A 293 -7.93 22.72 0.19
CA CYS A 293 -7.61 22.45 1.59
C CYS A 293 -8.53 23.22 2.55
N SER A 294 -8.98 24.42 2.17
CA SER A 294 -9.98 25.18 2.94
C SER A 294 -11.34 24.48 2.96
N LEU A 295 -11.77 23.87 1.84
CA LEU A 295 -12.97 23.04 1.78
C LEU A 295 -12.86 21.83 2.71
N ILE A 296 -11.70 21.15 2.74
CA ILE A 296 -11.47 20.03 3.64
C ILE A 296 -11.52 20.51 5.10
N VAL A 297 -10.76 21.55 5.47
CA VAL A 297 -10.72 22.07 6.85
C VAL A 297 -12.10 22.56 7.33
N SER A 298 -12.92 23.09 6.44
CA SER A 298 -14.29 23.55 6.78
C SER A 298 -15.30 22.40 6.85
N SER A 299 -14.92 21.19 6.43
CA SER A 299 -15.78 20.02 6.49
C SER A 299 -15.90 19.50 7.92
N PRO A 300 -17.09 19.03 8.35
CA PRO A 300 -17.24 18.33 9.64
C PRO A 300 -16.46 17.01 9.70
N ASN A 301 -15.95 16.51 8.56
CA ASN A 301 -15.18 15.27 8.49
C ASN A 301 -13.67 15.47 8.66
N TYR A 302 -13.18 16.70 8.80
CA TYR A 302 -11.76 16.96 9.05
C TYR A 302 -11.42 16.67 10.51
N ASP A 303 -10.42 15.81 10.74
CA ASP A 303 -10.08 15.31 12.07
C ASP A 303 -9.28 16.32 12.92
N GLY A 304 -8.91 17.46 12.32
CA GLY A 304 -8.21 18.54 13.00
C GLY A 304 -6.69 18.50 12.84
N SER A 305 -6.04 19.67 12.94
CA SER A 305 -4.61 19.81 12.61
C SER A 305 -3.65 19.05 13.53
N ASP A 306 -4.13 18.64 14.71
CA ASP A 306 -3.32 17.92 15.68
C ASP A 306 -3.46 16.38 15.55
N TYR A 307 -4.35 15.92 14.66
CA TYR A 307 -4.64 14.50 14.49
C TYR A 307 -3.51 13.74 13.79
N SER A 308 -3.00 14.27 12.68
CA SER A 308 -1.88 13.66 11.93
C SER A 308 -1.00 14.72 11.29
N SER A 309 0.20 14.32 10.86
CA SER A 309 1.09 15.18 10.09
C SER A 309 0.44 15.66 8.77
N ALA A 310 -0.39 14.82 8.15
CA ALA A 310 -1.17 15.15 6.96
C ALA A 310 -2.22 16.21 7.26
N ASP A 311 -2.97 16.07 8.35
CA ASP A 311 -4.01 17.03 8.73
C ASP A 311 -3.42 18.39 9.10
N LYS A 312 -2.28 18.40 9.80
CA LYS A 312 -1.51 19.63 10.02
C LYS A 312 -1.12 20.29 8.69
N GLU A 313 -0.63 19.50 7.75
CA GLU A 313 -0.20 20.00 6.44
C GLU A 313 -1.38 20.58 5.64
N ILE A 314 -2.55 19.92 5.65
CA ILE A 314 -3.79 20.43 5.04
C ILE A 314 -4.16 21.81 5.65
N MET A 315 -4.07 21.97 6.97
CA MET A 315 -4.34 23.25 7.65
C MET A 315 -3.32 24.34 7.30
N GLU A 316 -2.04 23.99 7.14
CA GLU A 316 -1.01 24.95 6.74
C GLU A 316 -1.23 25.44 5.30
N ILE A 317 -1.64 24.53 4.40
CA ILE A 317 -1.95 24.85 3.00
C ILE A 317 -3.22 25.70 2.91
N SER A 318 -4.28 25.38 3.67
CA SER A 318 -5.51 26.19 3.68
C SER A 318 -5.26 27.63 4.14
N LYS A 319 -4.28 27.84 5.02
CA LYS A 319 -3.84 29.17 5.51
C LYS A 319 -2.79 29.84 4.61
N GLY A 320 -2.43 29.24 3.48
CA GLY A 320 -1.39 29.76 2.58
C GLY A 320 0.03 29.77 3.17
N LYS A 321 0.29 29.03 4.26
CA LYS A 321 1.61 28.93 4.88
C LYS A 321 2.54 27.96 4.16
N LYS A 322 1.96 27.08 3.32
CA LYS A 322 2.68 26.08 2.55
C LYS A 322 2.05 25.94 1.17
N GLU A 323 2.91 25.81 0.16
CA GLU A 323 2.50 25.60 -1.22
C GLU A 323 2.77 24.16 -1.67
N ILE A 324 1.89 23.66 -2.52
CA ILE A 324 2.05 22.35 -3.14
C ILE A 324 2.79 22.52 -4.45
N LYS A 325 3.99 21.94 -4.54
CA LYS A 325 4.89 22.10 -5.69
C LYS A 325 4.91 20.89 -6.62
N ASP A 326 4.31 19.78 -6.22
CA ASP A 326 4.29 18.53 -6.98
C ASP A 326 3.08 17.63 -6.64
N HIS A 327 2.89 16.58 -7.43
CA HIS A 327 1.88 15.55 -7.18
C HIS A 327 2.24 14.59 -6.04
N LYS A 328 3.50 14.61 -5.56
CA LYS A 328 3.95 13.72 -4.48
C LYS A 328 3.32 14.11 -3.15
N THR A 329 3.18 15.42 -2.93
CA THR A 329 2.62 16.00 -1.71
C THR A 329 1.19 15.52 -1.41
N PRO A 330 0.19 15.65 -2.31
CA PRO A 330 -1.16 15.15 -2.06
C PRO A 330 -1.23 13.64 -1.82
N ILE A 331 -0.43 12.84 -2.53
CA ILE A 331 -0.36 11.39 -2.33
C ILE A 331 0.15 11.08 -0.92
N ARG A 332 1.23 11.75 -0.50
CA ARG A 332 1.78 11.62 0.86
C ARG A 332 0.75 11.97 1.92
N ILE A 333 0.04 13.08 1.75
CA ILE A 333 -1.01 13.55 2.66
C ILE A 333 -2.10 12.49 2.79
N GLY A 334 -2.67 12.03 1.67
CA GLY A 334 -3.76 11.05 1.70
C GLY A 334 -3.35 9.72 2.35
N ILE A 335 -2.16 9.21 2.02
CA ILE A 335 -1.66 7.94 2.58
C ILE A 335 -1.38 8.07 4.09
N ASN A 336 -0.70 9.14 4.55
CA ASN A 336 -0.41 9.31 5.97
C ASN A 336 -1.69 9.48 6.80
N HIS A 337 -2.61 10.33 6.35
CA HIS A 337 -3.89 10.51 7.00
C HIS A 337 -4.66 9.17 7.09
N HIS A 338 -4.75 8.43 5.98
CA HIS A 338 -5.43 7.14 5.95
C HIS A 338 -4.80 6.13 6.90
N MET A 339 -3.47 5.97 6.90
CA MET A 339 -2.81 5.01 7.79
C MET A 339 -3.02 5.36 9.26
N VAL A 340 -2.94 6.65 9.62
CA VAL A 340 -3.23 7.11 10.99
C VAL A 340 -4.69 6.84 11.38
N LYS A 341 -5.65 7.09 10.47
CA LYS A 341 -7.07 6.78 10.67
C LYS A 341 -7.32 5.29 10.85
N THR A 342 -6.83 4.45 9.95
CA THR A 342 -6.98 3.00 10.05
C THR A 342 -6.36 2.45 11.35
N MET A 343 -5.19 2.94 11.75
CA MET A 343 -4.56 2.53 13.03
C MET A 343 -5.40 2.87 14.27
N HIS A 344 -6.17 3.95 14.26
CA HIS A 344 -7.09 4.30 15.35
C HIS A 344 -8.38 3.45 15.35
N GLN A 345 -8.80 2.95 14.20
CA GLN A 345 -10.06 2.22 14.04
C GLN A 345 -9.95 0.71 14.31
N LEU A 346 -8.72 0.19 14.28
CA LEU A 346 -8.29 -1.16 14.70
C LEU A 346 -7.81 -1.14 16.15
#